data_AF-A0A494Z740-F1
#
_entry.id   AF-A0A494Z740-F1
#
_cell.length_a   1.000
_cell.length_b   1.000
_cell.length_c   1.000
_cell.angle_alpha   90.00
_cell.angle_beta   90.00
_cell.angle_gamma   90.00
#
_symmetry.space_group_name_H-M   'P 1'
#
loop_
_entity.id
_entity.type
_entity.pdbx_description
1 polymer ?
#
loop_
_entity_poly.entity_id
_entity_poly.type
_entity_poly.pdbx_seq_one_letter_code
_entity_poly.pdbx_strand_id
1 'polypeptide(L)' 'MKTVYDVRQLLKKYGTFVYTGDRIGDIELMEMEIDDLFSYKFIHQDDYTFAKLILRKERTRLSRREEKW' A
#
# COMPACT_ATOMS: atom_id res chain seq x y z
N MET A 1 -10.51 6.45 -1.39
CA MET A 1 -9.23 6.18 -0.70
C MET A 1 -8.31 7.38 -0.91
N LYS A 2 -7.66 7.93 0.12
CA LYS A 2 -6.84 9.17 0.03
C LYS A 2 -5.46 9.07 0.66
N THR A 3 -5.27 8.18 1.63
CA THR A 3 -4.05 8.06 2.43
C THR A 3 -3.58 6.61 2.54
N VAL A 4 -2.32 6.39 2.94
CA VAL A 4 -1.80 5.04 3.25
C VAL A 4 -2.60 4.37 4.36
N TYR A 5 -3.13 5.17 5.30
CA TYR A 5 -4.03 4.66 6.33
C TYR A 5 -5.29 4.05 5.72
N ASP A 6 -5.86 4.66 4.69
CA ASP A 6 -7.03 4.10 4.01
C ASP A 6 -6.71 2.79 3.29
N VAL A 7 -5.51 2.67 2.70
CA VAL A 7 -5.02 1.40 2.12
C VAL A 7 -4.92 0.32 3.20
N ARG A 8 -4.38 0.66 4.38
CA ARG A 8 -4.34 -0.25 5.53
C ARG A 8 -5.75 -0.65 5.99
N GLN A 9 -6.71 0.28 6.00
CA GLN A 9 -8.09 -0.06 6.33
C GLN A 9 -8.74 -0.99 5.29
N LEU A 10 -8.40 -0.83 4.00
CA LEU A 10 -8.84 -1.76 2.96
C LEU A 10 -8.29 -3.17 3.21
N LEU A 11 -6.97 -3.30 3.40
CA LEU A 11 -6.32 -4.58 3.69
C LEU A 11 -6.85 -5.24 4.96
N LYS A 12 -7.12 -4.45 6.00
CA LYS A 12 -7.72 -4.92 7.25
C LYS A 12 -9.08 -5.59 7.05
N LYS A 13 -9.89 -5.18 6.06
CA LYS A 13 -11.17 -5.84 5.75
C LYS A 13 -10.99 -7.29 5.31
N TYR A 14 -9.81 -7.63 4.80
CA TYR A 14 -9.44 -8.97 4.34
C TYR A 14 -8.50 -9.69 5.33
N GLY A 15 -8.30 -9.14 6.53
CA GLY A 15 -7.47 -9.76 7.57
C GLY A 15 -5.97 -9.54 7.40
N THR A 16 -5.54 -8.75 6.42
CA THR A 16 -4.11 -8.47 6.18
C THR A 16 -3.64 -7.29 7.04
N PHE A 17 -2.58 -7.52 7.83
CA PHE A 17 -1.89 -6.51 8.62
C PHE A 17 -0.40 -6.51 8.29
N VAL A 18 0.10 -5.38 7.80
CA VAL A 18 1.51 -5.23 7.40
C VAL A 18 2.24 -4.34 8.40
N TYR A 19 3.28 -4.89 9.02
CA TYR A 19 4.19 -4.16 9.89
C TYR A 19 5.52 -4.91 10.07
N THR A 20 6.58 -4.39 9.45
CA THR A 20 7.95 -4.93 9.46
C THR A 20 8.91 -4.08 10.27
N GLY A 21 8.49 -2.87 10.67
CA GLY A 21 9.36 -1.86 11.28
C GLY A 21 10.11 -1.01 10.26
N ASP A 22 10.23 -1.47 9.01
CA ASP A 22 10.71 -0.67 7.88
C ASP A 22 9.53 -0.10 7.07
N ARG A 23 9.56 1.22 6.84
CA ARG A 23 8.44 1.90 6.18
C ARG A 23 8.37 1.61 4.69
N ILE A 24 9.51 1.40 4.03
CA ILE A 24 9.53 1.08 2.60
C ILE A 24 9.09 -0.37 2.40
N GLY A 25 9.64 -1.30 3.17
CA GLY A 25 9.21 -2.70 3.20
C GLY A 25 7.73 -2.85 3.50
N ASP A 26 7.18 -2.09 4.45
CA ASP A 26 5.73 -2.07 4.69
C ASP A 26 4.93 -1.67 3.43
N ILE A 27 5.42 -0.70 2.66
CA ILE A 27 4.74 -0.27 1.43
C ILE A 27 4.82 -1.34 0.36
N GLU A 28 5.98 -1.98 0.20
CA GLU A 28 6.16 -3.07 -0.78
C GLU A 28 5.26 -4.26 -0.48
N LEU A 29 5.18 -4.68 0.80
CA LEU A 29 4.26 -5.71 1.23
C LEU A 29 2.80 -5.30 0.98
N MET A 30 2.41 -4.07 1.32
CA MET A 30 1.05 -3.59 1.01
C MET A 30 0.77 -3.57 -0.50
N GLU A 31 1.76 -3.26 -1.35
CA GLU A 31 1.59 -3.28 -2.80
C GLU A 31 1.34 -4.71 -3.32
N MET A 32 2.06 -5.71 -2.80
CA MET A 32 1.87 -7.12 -3.17
C MET A 32 0.48 -7.63 -2.77
N GLU A 33 0.04 -7.33 -1.55
CA GLU A 33 -1.28 -7.74 -1.06
C GLU A 33 -2.42 -7.11 -1.87
N ILE A 34 -2.25 -5.86 -2.32
CA ILE A 34 -3.21 -5.20 -3.22
C ILE A 34 -3.23 -5.87 -4.60
N ASP A 35 -2.08 -6.29 -5.12
CA ASP A 35 -1.98 -7.02 -6.40
C ASP A 35 -2.70 -8.38 -6.30
N ASP A 36 -2.49 -9.11 -5.20
CA ASP A 36 -3.16 -10.39 -4.94
C ASP A 36 -4.68 -10.24 -4.84
N LEU A 37 -5.17 -9.30 -4.02
CA LEU A 37 -6.60 -9.03 -3.88
C LEU A 37 -7.26 -8.66 -5.22
N PHE A 38 -6.57 -7.91 -6.07
CA PHE A 38 -7.08 -7.55 -7.39
C PHE A 38 -7.05 -8.74 -8.36
N SER A 39 -5.99 -9.55 -8.34
CA SER A 39 -5.87 -10.75 -9.18
C SER A 39 -6.99 -11.76 -8.90
N TYR A 40 -7.32 -11.94 -7.61
CA TYR A 40 -8.40 -12.80 -7.11
C TYR A 40 -9.79 -12.15 -7.18
N LYS A 41 -9.91 -10.94 -7.75
CA LYS A 41 -11.17 -10.21 -7.91
C LYS A 41 -11.88 -9.87 -6.58
N PHE A 42 -11.14 -9.77 -5.47
CA PHE A 42 -11.69 -9.33 -4.19
C PHE A 42 -11.89 -7.81 -4.11
N ILE A 43 -11.18 -7.02 -4.91
CA ILE A 43 -11.35 -5.56 -4.97
C ILE A 43 -11.64 -5.07 -6.38
N HIS A 44 -12.34 -3.94 -6.49
CA HIS A 44 -12.63 -3.30 -7.77
C HIS A 44 -11.39 -2.59 -8.36
N GLN A 45 -11.44 -2.35 -9.68
CA GLN A 45 -10.38 -1.64 -10.41
C GLN A 45 -10.05 -0.27 -9.80
N ASP A 46 -11.06 0.45 -9.33
CA ASP A 46 -10.88 1.78 -8.74
C ASP A 46 -10.09 1.69 -7.43
N ASP A 47 -10.44 0.78 -6.54
CA ASP A 47 -9.73 0.56 -5.27
C ASP A 47 -8.28 0.16 -5.52
N TYR A 48 -8.04 -0.76 -6.46
CA TYR A 48 -6.70 -1.15 -6.89
C TYR A 48 -5.89 0.06 -7.38
N THR A 49 -6.46 0.83 -8.30
CA THR A 49 -5.78 1.98 -8.93
C THR A 49 -5.44 3.06 -7.89
N PHE A 50 -6.39 3.40 -7.02
CA PHE A 50 -6.17 4.39 -5.96
C PHE A 50 -5.15 3.90 -4.93
N ALA A 51 -5.20 2.63 -4.53
CA ALA A 51 -4.23 2.06 -3.59
C ALA A 51 -2.81 2.13 -4.15
N LYS A 52 -2.58 1.64 -5.37
CA LYS A 52 -1.25 1.69 -6.01
C LYS A 52 -0.74 3.12 -6.17
N LEU A 53 -1.60 4.08 -6.52
CA LEU A 53 -1.19 5.49 -6.63
C LEU A 53 -0.74 6.07 -5.28
N ILE A 54 -1.50 5.81 -4.22
CA ILE A 54 -1.21 6.29 -2.86
C ILE A 54 0.11 5.68 -2.36
N LEU A 55 0.28 4.36 -2.50
CA LEU A 55 1.47 3.64 -2.07
C LEU A 55 2.73 4.11 -2.81
N ARG A 56 2.66 4.26 -4.14
CA ARG A 56 3.76 4.81 -4.94
C ARG A 56 4.14 6.23 -4.54
N LYS A 57 3.15 7.09 -4.28
CA LYS A 57 3.40 8.47 -3.82
C LYS A 57 4.14 8.48 -2.49
N GLU A 58 3.73 7.64 -1.55
CA GLU A 58 4.39 7.55 -0.24
C GLU A 58 5.80 6.97 -0.38
N ARG A 59 6.02 5.92 -1.18
CA ARG A 59 7.35 5.35 -1.42
C ARG A 59 8.32 6.41 -1.93
N THR A 60 7.93 7.17 -2.97
CA THR A 60 8.74 8.28 -3.49
C THR A 60 9.04 9.34 -2.44
N ARG A 61 8.09 9.63 -1.53
CA ARG A 61 8.30 10.57 -0.42
C ARG A 61 9.34 10.04 0.58
N LEU A 62 9.31 8.75 0.88
CA LEU A 62 10.24 8.12 1.83
C LEU A 62 11.65 8.02 1.25
N SER A 63 11.81 7.55 0.01
CA SER A 63 13.13 7.44 -0.63
C SER A 63 13.86 8.79 -0.71
N ARG A 64 13.15 9.87 -1.09
CA ARG A 64 13.71 11.24 -1.07
C ARG A 64 14.10 11.73 0.32
N ARG A 65 13.52 11.15 1.37
CA ARG A 65 13.85 11.51 2.76
C ARG A 65 15.09 10.75 3.22
N GLU A 66 15.28 9.51 2.81
CA GLU A 66 16.49 8.73 3.09
C GLU A 66 17.72 9.32 2.40
N GLU A 67 17.60 9.78 1.16
CA GLU A 67 18.67 10.45 0.41
C GLU A 67 19.18 11.77 1.05
N LYS A 68 18.42 12.33 2.01
CA LYS A 68 18.76 13.60 2.67
C LYS A 68 19.57 13.44 3.96
N TRP A 69 19.90 12.20 4.35
CA TRP A 69 20.74 11.87 5.50
C TRP A 69 22.03 11.20 5.04
#